data_AF-A0A661VQD6-F1
#
_entry.id   AF-A0A661VQD6-F1
#
_cell.length_a   1.000
_cell.length_b   1.000
_cell.length_c   1.000
_cell.angle_alpha   90.00
_cell.angle_beta   90.00
_cell.angle_gamma   90.00
#
_symmetry.space_group_name_H-M   'P 1'
#
loop_
_entity.id
_entity.type
_entity.pdbx_description
1 polymer ?
#
loop_
_entity_poly.entity_id
_entity_poly.type
_entity_poly.pdbx_seq_one_letter_code
_entity_poly.pdbx_strand_id
1 'polypeptide(L)'
;MTKEQKEQKLVPNWQVTATTIYCEAVKNEATIMVYKDWSTACAYYKRWGPVQREKRKGIGALLVWLGILPEEKRTPARECPGPEKCPQILEYRDKLYREEEELMRRTSVVS
;
A
#
# COMPACT_ATOMS: atom_id res chain seq x y z
N MET A 1 24.33 8.30 -28.12
CA MET A 1 24.40 8.01 -26.67
C MET A 1 23.34 6.97 -26.37
N THR A 2 23.78 5.77 -26.00
CA THR A 2 23.02 4.52 -26.02
C THR A 2 21.93 4.48 -24.94
N LYS A 3 20.81 3.86 -25.30
CA LYS A 3 19.56 3.73 -24.51
C LYS A 3 19.69 2.84 -23.26
N GLU A 4 20.91 2.58 -22.80
CA GLU A 4 21.26 1.58 -21.78
C GLU A 4 21.41 2.16 -20.37
N GLN A 5 21.26 3.47 -20.18
CA GLN A 5 21.17 4.09 -18.85
C GLN A 5 19.76 4.03 -18.24
N LYS A 6 18.83 3.28 -18.86
CA LYS A 6 17.49 3.05 -18.32
C LYS A 6 17.57 2.06 -17.15
N GLU A 7 17.33 2.57 -15.94
CA GLU A 7 16.94 1.82 -14.74
C GLU A 7 17.97 0.84 -14.16
N GLN A 8 19.06 1.35 -13.58
CA GLN A 8 19.57 0.69 -12.37
C GLN A 8 18.59 0.99 -11.23
N LYS A 9 17.49 0.24 -11.18
CA LYS A 9 16.52 0.31 -10.09
C LYS A 9 17.23 -0.16 -8.82
N LEU A 10 17.32 0.70 -7.81
CA LEU A 10 17.89 0.34 -6.50
C LEU A 10 17.14 -0.89 -5.98
N VAL A 11 17.86 -1.98 -5.71
CA VAL A 11 17.26 -3.19 -5.13
C VAL A 11 17.69 -3.27 -3.67
N PRO A 12 16.81 -2.92 -2.72
CA PRO A 12 17.11 -3.02 -1.31
C PRO A 12 17.28 -4.47 -0.84
N ASN A 13 17.99 -4.68 0.27
CA ASN A 13 18.18 -6.00 0.88
C ASN A 13 16.97 -6.47 1.72
N TRP A 14 16.01 -5.59 2.02
CA TRP A 14 14.79 -5.94 2.74
C TRP A 14 13.70 -6.49 1.80
N GLN A 15 12.77 -7.30 2.33
CA GLN A 15 11.66 -7.87 1.53
C GLN A 15 10.43 -6.95 1.47
N VAL A 16 10.03 -6.44 2.62
CA VAL A 16 8.88 -5.53 2.79
C VAL A 16 9.15 -4.61 3.98
N THR A 17 8.73 -3.37 3.85
CA THR A 17 8.60 -2.42 4.97
C THR A 17 7.13 -2.10 5.16
N ALA A 18 6.71 -1.98 6.43
CA ALA A 18 5.33 -1.67 6.77
C ALA A 18 5.28 -0.57 7.83
N THR A 19 4.36 0.37 7.64
CA THR A 19 4.06 1.40 8.63
C THR A 19 2.56 1.57 8.77
N THR A 20 2.09 1.76 10.00
CA THR A 20 0.67 2.01 10.28
C THR A 20 0.49 3.48 10.60
N ILE A 21 -0.41 4.13 9.87
CA ILE A 21 -0.72 5.54 10.00
C ILE A 21 -2.21 5.73 10.18
N TYR A 22 -2.61 6.85 10.77
CA TYR A 22 -3.99 7.30 10.69
C TYR A 22 -4.23 7.95 9.32
N CYS A 23 -5.17 7.40 8.54
CA CYS A 23 -5.48 7.87 7.20
C CYS A 23 -6.79 8.67 7.21
N GLU A 24 -6.70 9.97 6.92
CA GLU A 24 -7.85 10.88 6.95
C GLU A 24 -8.93 10.52 5.93
N ALA A 25 -8.53 10.02 4.76
CA ALA A 25 -9.46 9.61 3.69
C ALA A 25 -10.39 8.47 4.12
N VAL A 26 -9.95 7.62 5.06
CA VAL A 26 -10.72 6.48 5.55
C VAL A 26 -11.17 6.65 7.01
N LYS A 27 -10.74 7.73 7.68
CA LYS A 27 -10.95 8.05 9.10
C LYS A 27 -10.64 6.86 10.03
N ASN A 28 -9.57 6.15 9.72
CA ASN A 28 -9.15 4.96 10.45
C ASN A 28 -7.65 4.70 10.23
N GLU A 29 -7.09 3.77 10.99
CA GLU A 29 -5.75 3.28 10.79
C GLU A 29 -5.63 2.50 9.47
N ALA A 30 -4.56 2.78 8.74
CA ALA A 30 -4.22 2.10 7.51
C ALA A 30 -2.73 1.72 7.54
N THR A 31 -2.45 0.44 7.26
CA THR A 31 -1.08 -0.04 7.10
C THR A 31 -0.65 0.12 5.65
N ILE A 32 0.44 0.88 5.45
CA ILE A 32 1.16 1.03 4.19
C ILE A 32 2.24 -0.04 4.14
N MET A 33 2.38 -0.71 3.01
CA MET A 33 3.44 -1.68 2.74
C MET A 33 4.18 -1.28 1.48
N VAL A 34 5.52 -1.32 1.52
CA VAL A 34 6.39 -1.14 0.35
C VAL A 34 7.22 -2.40 0.19
N TYR A 35 7.22 -2.98 -1.01
CA TYR A 35 7.97 -4.20 -1.31
C TYR A 35 9.31 -3.86 -1.95
N LYS A 36 10.22 -4.83 -1.99
CA LYS A 36 11.57 -4.67 -2.54
C LYS A 36 11.62 -4.18 -3.99
N ASP A 37 10.56 -4.42 -4.75
CA ASP A 37 10.41 -3.94 -6.14
C ASP A 37 9.82 -2.53 -6.22
N TRP A 38 9.72 -1.83 -5.07
CA TRP A 38 9.10 -0.52 -4.90
C TRP A 38 7.60 -0.48 -5.22
N SER A 39 6.96 -1.64 -5.38
CA SER A 39 5.50 -1.71 -5.40
C SER A 39 4.95 -1.36 -4.02
N THR A 40 3.75 -0.77 -4.00
CA THR A 40 3.11 -0.31 -2.78
C THR A 40 1.75 -0.95 -2.60
N ALA A 41 1.36 -1.18 -1.35
CA ALA A 41 0.04 -1.66 -0.99
C ALA A 41 -0.49 -0.96 0.25
N CYS A 42 -1.81 -0.82 0.32
CA CYS A 42 -2.52 -0.37 1.51
C CYS A 42 -3.39 -1.51 2.02
N ALA A 43 -3.17 -1.96 3.26
CA ALA A 43 -3.96 -3.05 3.85
C ALA A 43 -5.45 -2.70 3.90
N TYR A 44 -5.78 -1.45 4.24
CA TYR A 44 -7.16 -0.96 4.27
C TYR A 44 -7.80 -1.02 2.87
N TYR A 45 -7.12 -0.46 1.86
CA TYR A 45 -7.63 -0.45 0.48
C TYR A 45 -7.74 -1.87 -0.11
N LYS A 46 -6.81 -2.77 0.21
CA LYS A 46 -6.86 -4.17 -0.25
C LYS A 46 -8.07 -4.92 0.31
N ARG A 47 -8.49 -4.58 1.54
CA ARG A 47 -9.62 -5.21 2.23
C ARG A 47 -10.96 -4.55 1.87
N TRP A 48 -11.00 -3.23 1.78
CA TRP A 48 -12.23 -2.43 1.69
C TRP A 48 -12.38 -1.60 0.43
N GLY A 49 -11.38 -1.61 -0.45
CA GLY A 49 -11.37 -0.89 -1.72
C GLY A 49 -12.45 -1.39 -2.69
N PRO A 50 -12.67 -0.65 -3.80
CA PRO A 50 -13.75 -0.90 -4.74
C PRO A 50 -13.75 -2.31 -5.33
N VAL A 51 -12.57 -2.90 -5.55
CA VAL A 51 -12.42 -4.24 -6.15
C VAL A 51 -13.00 -5.36 -5.28
N GLN A 52 -13.05 -5.21 -3.95
CA GLN A 52 -13.62 -6.22 -3.04
C GLN A 52 -15.14 -6.12 -2.91
N ARG A 53 -15.74 -4.97 -3.24
CA ARG A 53 -17.19 -4.77 -3.12
C ARG A 53 -17.99 -5.72 -3.99
N GLU A 54 -17.42 -6.14 -5.11
CA GLU A 54 -18.08 -7.02 -6.06
C GLU A 54 -18.16 -8.48 -5.58
N LYS A 55 -17.26 -8.90 -4.67
CA LYS A 55 -17.15 -10.29 -4.19
C LYS A 55 -18.13 -10.69 -3.08
N ARG A 56 -18.87 -9.74 -2.47
CA ARG A 56 -19.95 -10.09 -1.52
C ARG A 56 -21.30 -10.37 -2.22
N LYS A 57 -21.31 -10.78 -3.49
CA LYS A 57 -22.52 -11.35 -4.13
C LYS A 57 -22.56 -12.86 -3.83
N GLY A 58 -23.69 -13.38 -3.33
CA GLY A 58 -23.88 -14.81 -3.02
C GLY A 58 -24.23 -15.10 -1.56
N ILE A 59 -23.88 -16.29 -1.07
CA ILE A 59 -24.26 -16.79 0.27
C ILE A 59 -23.86 -15.82 1.40
N GLY A 60 -22.72 -15.13 1.28
CA GLY A 60 -22.30 -14.13 2.26
C GLY A 60 -23.26 -12.93 2.38
N ALA A 61 -23.91 -12.50 1.30
CA ALA A 61 -24.96 -11.49 1.37
C ALA A 61 -26.26 -12.05 1.96
N LEU A 62 -26.61 -13.30 1.62
CA LEU A 62 -27.78 -13.98 2.17
C LEU A 62 -27.67 -14.13 3.70
N LEU A 63 -26.49 -14.52 4.21
CA LEU A 63 -26.26 -14.68 5.65
C LEU A 63 -26.30 -13.35 6.42
N VAL A 64 -25.88 -12.24 5.79
CA VAL A 64 -26.04 -10.89 6.38
C VAL A 64 -27.51 -10.48 6.37
N TRP A 65 -28.24 -10.73 5.28
CA TRP A 65 -29.69 -10.45 5.19
C TRP A 65 -30.50 -11.28 6.20
N LEU A 66 -30.12 -12.53 6.45
CA LEU A 66 -30.71 -13.41 7.47
C LEU A 66 -30.27 -13.07 8.91
N GLY A 67 -29.40 -12.07 9.11
CA GLY A 67 -28.92 -11.68 10.44
C GLY A 67 -27.97 -12.67 11.14
N ILE A 68 -27.43 -13.66 10.40
CA ILE A 68 -26.51 -14.66 10.93
C ILE A 68 -25.08 -14.09 11.00
N LEU A 69 -24.72 -13.22 10.06
CA LEU A 69 -23.46 -12.47 10.06
C LEU A 69 -23.71 -10.99 10.40
N PRO A 70 -22.85 -10.35 11.20
CA PRO A 70 -23.00 -8.94 11.53
C PRO A 70 -22.89 -8.07 10.28
N GLU A 71 -23.78 -7.07 10.20
CA GLU A 71 -23.69 -6.02 9.19
C GLU A 71 -22.53 -5.10 9.53
N GLU A 72 -21.42 -5.30 8.82
CA GLU A 72 -20.25 -4.47 8.97
C GLU A 72 -20.55 -3.07 8.39
N LYS A 73 -20.74 -2.08 9.27
CA LYS A 73 -20.97 -0.66 8.92
C LYS A 73 -19.75 -0.11 8.19
N ARG A 74 -19.72 -0.36 6.88
CA ARG A 74 -18.65 0.06 5.98
C ARG A 74 -18.84 1.53 5.67
N THR A 75 -17.91 2.37 6.09
CA THR A 75 -17.64 3.62 5.39
C THR A 75 -16.70 3.29 4.24
N PRO A 76 -17.21 3.04 3.03
CA PRO A 76 -16.34 3.03 1.88
C PRO A 76 -15.67 4.40 1.81
N ALA A 77 -14.34 4.42 1.88
CA ALA A 77 -13.60 5.56 1.37
C ALA A 77 -13.77 5.54 -0.17
N ARG A 78 -14.95 5.96 -0.65
CA ARG A 78 -15.28 6.02 -2.08
C ARG A 78 -14.29 6.91 -2.84
N GLU A 79 -13.61 7.78 -2.11
CA GLU A 79 -12.67 8.77 -2.60
C GLU A 79 -11.20 8.35 -2.45
N CYS A 80 -10.89 7.20 -1.84
CA CYS A 80 -9.50 6.77 -1.74
C CYS A 80 -8.98 6.40 -3.15
N PRO A 81 -7.95 7.10 -3.67
CA PRO A 81 -7.48 6.90 -5.04
C PRO A 81 -6.69 5.60 -5.21
N GLY A 82 -6.41 4.87 -4.12
CA GLY A 82 -5.67 3.62 -4.10
C GLY A 82 -4.17 3.80 -3.86
N PRO A 83 -3.43 2.67 -3.73
CA PRO A 83 -2.04 2.67 -3.29
C PRO A 83 -1.06 3.38 -4.25
N GLU A 84 -1.35 3.41 -5.54
CA GLU A 84 -0.50 4.04 -6.55
C GLU A 84 -0.62 5.58 -6.58
N LYS A 85 -1.74 6.11 -6.11
CA LYS A 85 -2.08 7.55 -6.20
C LYS A 85 -2.29 8.21 -4.83
N CYS A 86 -2.13 7.46 -3.74
CA CYS A 86 -2.31 7.97 -2.39
C CYS A 86 -1.06 8.74 -1.94
N PRO A 87 -1.17 10.05 -1.60
CA PRO A 87 -0.02 10.87 -1.22
C PRO A 87 0.79 10.28 -0.05
N GLN A 88 0.11 9.77 0.99
CA GLN A 88 0.75 9.20 2.17
C GLN A 88 1.61 7.97 1.82
N ILE A 89 1.20 7.19 0.83
CA ILE A 89 1.92 5.98 0.38
C ILE A 89 3.12 6.37 -0.47
N LEU A 90 2.94 7.33 -1.38
CA LEU A 90 4.01 7.85 -2.21
C LEU A 90 5.09 8.50 -1.36
N GLU A 91 4.72 9.32 -0.39
CA GLU A 91 5.66 9.97 0.53
C GLU A 91 6.47 8.94 1.33
N TYR A 92 5.82 7.90 1.87
CA TYR A 92 6.51 6.85 2.60
C TYR A 92 7.47 6.06 1.71
N ARG A 93 7.05 5.72 0.47
CA ARG A 93 7.91 5.04 -0.50
C ARG A 93 9.12 5.90 -0.86
N ASP A 94 8.91 7.18 -1.15
CA ASP A 94 9.97 8.09 -1.57
C ASP A 94 10.94 8.38 -0.41
N LYS A 95 10.45 8.40 0.84
CA LYS A 95 11.30 8.41 2.04
C LYS A 95 12.23 7.20 2.08
N LEU A 96 11.70 5.99 1.93
CA LEU A 96 12.50 4.76 1.93
C LEU A 96 13.53 4.75 0.80
N TYR A 97 13.16 5.29 -0.37
CA TYR A 97 14.08 5.40 -1.50
C TYR A 97 15.29 6.28 -1.17
N ARG A 98 15.05 7.46 -0.57
CA ARG A 98 16.14 8.35 -0.12
C ARG A 98 17.02 7.71 0.94
N GLU A 99 16.42 7.01 1.91
CA GLU A 99 17.16 6.30 2.95
C GLU A 99 18.05 5.20 2.35
N GLU A 100 17.56 4.45 1.35
CA GLU A 100 18.35 3.42 0.66
C GLU A 100 19.48 4.05 -0.18
N GLU A 101 19.24 5.18 -0.86
CA GLU A 101 20.29 5.94 -1.57
C GLU A 101 21.40 6.44 -0.64
N GLU A 102 21.03 6.89 0.56
CA GLU A 102 22.00 7.29 1.58
C GLU A 102 22.76 6.09 2.14
N LEU A 103 22.09 4.97 2.37
CA LEU A 103 22.70 3.72 2.84
C LEU A 103 23.74 3.21 1.83
N MET A 104 23.38 3.17 0.55
CA MET A 104 24.27 2.75 -0.55
C MET A 104 25.48 3.68 -0.67
N ARG A 105 25.27 5.00 -0.57
CA ARG A 105 26.38 5.97 -0.53
C ARG A 105 27.31 5.70 0.65
N ARG A 106 26.78 5.49 1.85
CA ARG A 106 27.58 5.22 3.05
C ARG A 106 28.37 3.91 2.93
N THR A 107 27.76 2.84 2.43
CA THR A 107 28.47 1.55 2.25
C THR A 107 29.54 1.62 1.16
N SER A 108 29.31 2.38 0.08
CA SER A 108 30.31 2.58 -0.98
C SER A 108 31.55 3.37 -0.54
N VAL A 109 31.46 4.19 0.51
CA VAL A 109 32.59 4.95 1.06
C VAL A 109 33.40 4.13 2.08
N VAL A 110 32.83 3.04 2.60
CA VAL A 110 33.45 2.19 3.64
C VAL A 110 34.05 0.90 3.04
N SER A 111 33.91 0.69 1.72
CA SER A 111 34.46 -0.45 0.97
C SER A 111 35.69 -0.04 0.17
#